data_AF-A0A164HJU8-F1
#
_entry.id   AF-A0A164HJU8-F1
#
_cell.length_a   1.000
_cell.length_b   1.000
_cell.length_c   1.000
_cell.angle_alpha   90.00
_cell.angle_beta   90.00
_cell.angle_gamma   90.00
#
_symmetry.space_group_name_H-M   'P 1'
#
loop_
_entity.id
_entity.type
_entity.pdbx_description
1 polymer ?
#
loop_
_entity_poly.entity_id
_entity_poly.type
_entity_poly.pdbx_seq_one_letter_code
_entity_poly.pdbx_strand_id
1 'polypeptide(L)'
;MSFAIEIVIKAPMDVVCDYIIEDEKIKEWNTFVIENRYSSNIDKENPHVGDKYISVQKVGKKILEAEVEILEYDAPHIISLGSEMKH
;
A
#
# COMPACT_ATOMS: atom_id res chain seq x y z
N MET A 1 -5.22 -17.72 -9.64
CA MET A 1 -6.56 -17.17 -9.89
C MET A 1 -6.45 -15.67 -9.76
N SER A 2 -6.88 -14.90 -10.75
CA SER A 2 -6.92 -13.43 -10.69
C SER A 2 -8.36 -12.96 -10.62
N PHE A 3 -8.59 -11.84 -9.96
CA PHE A 3 -9.87 -11.14 -9.93
C PHE A 3 -9.60 -9.64 -10.13
N ALA A 4 -10.57 -8.93 -10.70
CA ALA A 4 -10.50 -7.49 -10.92
C ALA A 4 -11.73 -6.84 -10.28
N ILE A 5 -11.53 -5.69 -9.64
CA ILE A 5 -12.59 -4.86 -9.06
C ILE A 5 -12.36 -3.46 -9.60
N GLU A 6 -13.44 -2.82 -10.06
CA GLU A 6 -13.42 -1.46 -10.59
C GLU A 6 -14.39 -0.60 -9.79
N ILE A 7 -13.93 0.59 -9.38
CA ILE A 7 -14.72 1.56 -8.62
C ILE A 7 -14.49 2.94 -9.24
N VAL A 8 -15.56 3.69 -9.49
CA VAL A 8 -15.48 5.08 -9.97
C VAL A 8 -15.59 6.02 -8.78
N ILE A 9 -14.52 6.78 -8.53
CA ILE A 9 -14.46 7.81 -7.49
C ILE A 9 -14.61 9.18 -8.13
N LYS A 10 -15.61 9.96 -7.71
CA LYS A 10 -15.88 11.32 -8.23
C LYS A 10 -15.05 12.37 -7.48
N ALA A 11 -13.73 12.29 -7.62
CA ALA A 11 -12.77 13.23 -7.05
C ALA A 11 -11.57 13.44 -7.99
N PRO A 12 -10.80 14.53 -7.82
CA PRO A 12 -9.54 14.74 -8.55
C PRO A 12 -8.55 13.58 -8.33
N MET A 13 -7.78 13.24 -9.36
CA MET A 13 -6.89 12.07 -9.34
C MET A 13 -5.76 12.19 -8.31
N ASP A 14 -5.17 13.37 -8.17
CA ASP A 14 -4.18 13.71 -7.15
C ASP A 14 -4.73 13.44 -5.74
N VAL A 15 -5.96 13.92 -5.46
CA VAL A 15 -6.60 13.69 -4.18
C VAL A 15 -6.83 12.20 -3.92
N VAL A 16 -7.30 11.45 -4.92
CA VAL A 16 -7.49 9.99 -4.77
C VAL A 16 -6.15 9.30 -4.53
N CYS A 17 -5.11 9.68 -5.27
CA CYS A 17 -3.78 9.08 -5.18
C CYS A 17 -3.17 9.26 -3.78
N ASP A 18 -3.32 10.44 -3.17
CA ASP A 18 -2.91 10.68 -1.78
C ASP A 18 -3.53 9.67 -0.81
N TYR A 19 -4.82 9.33 -0.97
CA TYR A 19 -5.51 8.36 -0.11
C TYR A 19 -5.07 6.91 -0.35
N ILE A 20 -4.32 6.64 -1.42
CA ILE A 20 -3.75 5.33 -1.74
C ILE A 20 -2.29 5.21 -1.30
N ILE A 21 -1.54 6.32 -1.24
CA ILE A 21 -0.09 6.34 -0.96
C ILE A 21 0.20 6.73 0.49
N GLU A 22 -0.48 7.74 1.02
CA GLU A 22 -0.17 8.30 2.34
C GLU A 22 -0.71 7.41 3.45
N ASP A 23 0.17 6.79 4.24
CA ASP A 23 -0.20 5.84 5.30
C ASP A 23 -1.30 6.34 6.23
N GLU A 24 -1.24 7.60 6.63
CA GLU A 24 -2.23 8.18 7.54
C GLU A 24 -3.60 8.31 6.87
N LYS A 25 -3.64 8.64 5.56
CA LYS A 25 -4.88 8.70 4.79
C LYS A 25 -5.41 7.30 4.45
N ILE A 26 -4.53 6.32 4.21
CA ILE A 26 -4.91 4.93 4.00
C ILE A 26 -5.69 4.40 5.20
N LYS A 27 -5.24 4.71 6.42
CA LYS A 27 -5.91 4.28 7.66
C LYS A 27 -7.32 4.85 7.84
N GLU A 28 -7.67 5.94 7.16
CA GLU A 28 -9.03 6.51 7.22
C GLU A 28 -10.08 5.59 6.59
N TRP A 29 -9.70 4.77 5.60
CA TRP A 29 -10.62 3.89 4.88
C TRP A 29 -10.27 2.40 4.96
N ASN A 30 -8.99 2.06 5.11
CA ASN A 30 -8.52 0.69 5.17
C ASN A 30 -8.41 0.21 6.63
N THR A 31 -9.47 -0.42 7.12
CA THR A 31 -9.53 -0.93 8.50
C THR A 31 -8.59 -2.10 8.79
N PHE A 32 -7.94 -2.66 7.76
CA PHE A 32 -7.00 -3.76 7.93
C PHE A 32 -5.58 -3.26 8.24
N VAL A 33 -5.17 -2.08 7.79
CA VAL A 33 -3.81 -1.58 7.98
C VAL A 33 -3.67 -0.96 9.38
N ILE A 34 -2.69 -1.42 10.16
CA ILE A 34 -2.28 -0.78 11.43
C ILE A 34 -1.18 0.24 11.14
N GLU A 35 -0.11 -0.19 10.47
CA GLU A 35 1.03 0.65 10.12
C GLU A 35 1.85 0.00 9.00
N ASN A 36 2.61 0.82 8.28
CA ASN A 36 3.66 0.38 7.38
C ASN A 36 5.01 0.82 7.97
N ARG A 37 5.95 -0.12 8.03
CA ARG A 37 7.30 0.09 8.57
C ARG A 37 8.30 0.05 7.42
N TYR A 38 8.97 1.18 7.22
CA TYR A 38 9.96 1.38 6.16
C TYR A 38 11.36 1.37 6.75
N SER A 39 12.32 0.84 6.01
CA SER A 39 13.73 1.00 6.36
C SER A 39 14.18 2.44 6.10
N SER A 40 15.21 2.90 6.81
CA SER A 40 15.68 4.29 6.76
C SER A 40 16.22 4.75 5.41
N ASN A 41 16.45 3.81 4.48
CA ASN A 41 16.95 4.07 3.13
C ASN A 41 15.83 4.18 2.07
N ILE A 42 14.57 4.01 2.45
CA ILE A 42 13.44 4.13 1.52
C ILE A 42 12.97 5.57 1.50
N ASP A 43 12.96 6.16 0.31
CA ASP A 43 12.32 7.44 0.06
C ASP A 43 10.82 7.19 -0.16
N LYS A 44 9.99 7.66 0.77
CA LYS A 44 8.53 7.48 0.69
C LYS A 44 7.89 8.38 -0.37
N GLU A 45 8.51 9.52 -0.67
CA GLU A 45 7.98 10.46 -1.67
C GLU A 45 8.32 9.98 -3.09
N ASN A 46 9.42 9.23 -3.24
CA ASN A 46 9.85 8.67 -4.50
C ASN A 46 10.39 7.23 -4.35
N PRO A 47 9.50 6.25 -4.14
CA PRO A 47 9.89 4.85 -4.01
C PRO A 47 10.39 4.27 -5.34
N HIS A 48 11.31 3.32 -5.25
CA HIS A 48 11.89 2.63 -6.40
C HIS A 48 11.32 1.22 -6.54
N VAL A 49 11.28 0.73 -7.77
CA VAL A 49 10.99 -0.69 -8.02
C VAL A 49 12.02 -1.56 -7.29
N GLY A 50 11.52 -2.56 -6.56
CA GLY A 50 12.30 -3.43 -5.68
C GLY A 50 12.41 -2.95 -4.23
N ASP A 51 11.97 -1.72 -3.91
CA ASP A 51 11.89 -1.29 -2.51
C ASP A 51 10.91 -2.16 -1.73
N LYS A 52 11.28 -2.46 -0.47
CA LYS A 52 10.51 -3.36 0.39
C LYS A 52 10.19 -2.75 1.74
N TYR A 53 8.95 -2.92 2.19
CA TYR A 53 8.51 -2.48 3.51
C TYR A 53 7.69 -3.57 4.20
N ILE A 54 7.51 -3.45 5.52
CA ILE A 54 6.64 -4.37 6.26
C ILE A 54 5.29 -3.70 6.50
N SER A 55 4.21 -4.30 6.01
CA SER A 55 2.83 -3.91 6.32
C SER A 55 2.32 -4.73 7.50
N VAL A 56 1.92 -4.05 8.57
CA VAL A 56 1.32 -4.66 9.77
C VAL A 56 -0.19 -4.55 9.64
N GLN A 57 -0.88 -5.68 9.60
CA GLN A 57 -2.30 -5.75 9.29
C GLN A 57 -3.07 -6.49 10.38
N LYS A 58 -4.31 -6.06 10.63
CA LYS A 58 -5.26 -6.68 11.54
C LYS A 58 -6.39 -7.33 10.77
N VAL A 59 -6.44 -8.67 10.82
CA VAL A 59 -7.54 -9.44 10.25
C VAL A 59 -8.29 -10.13 11.39
N GLY A 60 -9.46 -9.58 11.72
CA GLY A 60 -10.24 -10.02 12.88
C GLY A 60 -9.47 -9.80 14.19
N LYS A 61 -9.13 -10.91 14.88
CA LYS A 61 -8.36 -10.89 16.14
C LYS A 61 -6.85 -11.10 15.95
N LYS A 62 -6.38 -11.36 14.73
CA LYS A 62 -4.98 -11.64 14.44
C LYS A 62 -4.28 -10.38 13.93
N ILE A 63 -3.03 -10.21 14.36
CA ILE A 63 -2.09 -9.25 13.77
C ILE A 63 -1.13 -10.07 12.90
N LEU A 64 -0.93 -9.63 11.67
CA LEU A 64 -0.08 -10.26 10.66
C LEU A 64 0.93 -9.24 10.16
N GLU A 65 2.11 -9.72 9.80
CA GLU A 65 3.14 -8.92 9.14
C GLU A 65 3.38 -9.49 7.74
N ALA A 66 3.28 -8.63 6.74
CA ALA A 66 3.56 -8.97 5.35
C ALA A 66 4.75 -8.13 4.87
N GLU A 67 5.71 -8.77 4.20
CA GLU A 67 6.71 -8.05 3.42
C GLU A 67 6.10 -7.68 2.09
N VAL A 68 6.14 -6.39 1.76
CA VAL A 68 5.58 -5.82 0.53
C VAL A 68 6.72 -5.28 -0.31
N GLU A 69 6.69 -5.57 -1.61
CA GLU A 69 7.66 -5.13 -2.61
C GLU A 69 6.96 -4.26 -3.67
N ILE A 70 7.59 -3.13 -4.02
CA ILE A 70 7.16 -2.29 -5.14
C ILE A 70 7.58 -2.97 -6.44
N LEU A 71 6.61 -3.38 -7.25
CA LEU A 71 6.86 -4.04 -8.55
C LEU A 71 6.87 -3.03 -9.69
N GLU A 72 5.98 -2.04 -9.64
CA GLU A 72 5.90 -0.93 -10.59
C GLU A 72 5.41 0.33 -9.86
N TYR A 73 5.95 1.49 -10.23
CA TYR A 73 5.57 2.78 -9.66
C TYR A 73 5.60 3.87 -10.72
N ASP A 74 4.42 4.25 -11.21
CA ASP A 74 4.15 5.36 -12.12
C ASP A 74 2.90 6.10 -11.61
N ALA A 75 3.01 6.67 -10.40
CA ALA A 75 1.91 7.38 -9.78
C ALA A 75 1.57 8.68 -10.55
N PRO A 76 0.27 9.02 -10.74
CA PRO A 76 -0.91 8.38 -10.16
C PRO A 76 -1.54 7.29 -11.04
N HIS A 77 -0.88 6.87 -12.12
CA HIS A 77 -1.48 6.00 -13.15
C HIS A 77 -1.42 4.52 -12.77
N ILE A 78 -0.27 4.03 -12.30
CA ILE A 78 -0.05 2.63 -11.97
C ILE A 78 0.79 2.51 -10.70
N ILE A 79 0.32 1.70 -9.76
CA ILE A 79 1.09 1.24 -8.60
C ILE A 79 0.83 -0.26 -8.48
N SER A 80 1.90 -1.07 -8.54
CA SER A 80 1.82 -2.53 -8.44
C SER A 80 2.63 -3.00 -7.24
N LEU A 81 2.00 -3.78 -6.36
CA LEU A 81 2.60 -4.30 -5.14
C LEU A 81 2.55 -5.83 -5.12
N GLY A 82 3.65 -6.45 -4.73
CA GLY A 82 3.70 -7.86 -4.35
C GLY A 82 3.77 -7.98 -2.83
N SER A 83 3.05 -8.93 -2.23
CA SER A 83 3.14 -9.15 -0.77
C SER A 83 3.29 -10.63 -0.44
N GLU A 84 4.23 -10.93 0.45
CA GLU A 84 4.41 -12.26 1.02
C GLU A 84 4.18 -12.21 2.54
N MET A 85 3.32 -13.09 3.04
CA MET A 85 3.10 -13.21 4.49
C MET A 85 4.30 -13.93 5.11
N LYS A 86 4.94 -13.31 6.11
CA LYS A 86 5.98 -14.00 6.89
C LYS A 86 5.29 -15.00 7.82
N HIS A 87 5.61 -16.28 7.66
CA HIS A 87 5.07 -17.39 8.44
C HIS A 87 5.65 -17.48 9.85
#